data_AF-A0A1H8VJ26-F1
#
_entry.id   AF-A0A1H8VJ26-F1
#
_cell.length_a   1.000
_cell.length_b   1.000
_cell.length_c   1.000
_cell.angle_alpha   90.00
_cell.angle_beta   90.00
_cell.angle_gamma   90.00
#
_symmetry.space_group_name_H-M   'P 1'
#
loop_
_entity.id
_entity.type
_entity.pdbx_description
1 polymer ?
#
loop_
_entity_poly.entity_id
_entity_poly.type
_entity_poly.pdbx_seq_one_letter_code
_entity_poly.pdbx_strand_id
1 'polypeptide(L)'
;MSIHPEEKLSAYLDDELTQDERREIEEHLETCKSCQALLEDMADNNYDLVQTICLIQAPMDLEIRVLQSIGAEEERQFAGKGRILALFLGLLTLGILYLLTGAVIGKLIHGWSKLMITLIYAISHFILSVPALTGGTIVLSLIILVTSFISLKRLLQTSAS
;
A
#
# COMPACT_ATOMS: atom_id res chain seq x y z
N MET A 1 38.25 -14.72 -32.99
CA MET A 1 38.86 -14.41 -31.68
C MET A 1 39.37 -15.71 -31.11
N SER A 2 40.67 -15.98 -31.18
CA SER A 2 41.28 -17.05 -30.40
C SER A 2 41.40 -16.54 -28.97
N ILE A 3 40.36 -16.78 -28.17
CA ILE A 3 40.39 -16.54 -26.73
C ILE A 3 41.52 -17.41 -26.20
N HIS A 4 42.57 -16.81 -25.65
CA HIS A 4 43.62 -17.59 -25.02
C HIS A 4 43.00 -18.20 -23.75
N PRO A 5 43.08 -19.53 -23.55
CA PRO A 5 42.42 -20.21 -22.43
C PRO A 5 42.94 -19.77 -21.04
N GLU A 6 44.00 -18.96 -21.00
CA GLU A 6 44.52 -18.35 -19.77
C GLU A 6 43.47 -17.58 -18.97
N GLU A 7 42.52 -16.92 -19.64
CA GLU A 7 41.45 -16.16 -18.98
C GLU A 7 40.49 -17.06 -18.18
N LYS A 8 40.45 -18.37 -18.50
CA LYS A 8 39.58 -19.35 -17.85
C LYS A 8 40.29 -20.22 -16.80
N LEU A 9 41.60 -20.05 -16.60
CA LEU A 9 42.37 -20.84 -15.62
C LEU A 9 41.93 -20.55 -14.18
N SER A 10 41.59 -19.29 -13.86
CA SER A 10 41.05 -18.94 -12.53
C SER A 10 39.71 -19.63 -12.27
N ALA A 11 38.78 -19.54 -13.23
CA ALA A 11 37.48 -20.20 -13.13
C ALA A 11 37.61 -21.74 -13.06
N TYR A 12 38.63 -22.31 -13.71
CA TYR A 12 38.97 -23.73 -13.56
C TYR A 12 39.41 -24.08 -12.14
N LEU A 13 40.26 -23.24 -11.52
CA LEU A 13 40.74 -23.42 -10.14
C LEU A 13 39.60 -23.31 -9.11
N ASP A 14 38.64 -22.42 -9.36
CA ASP A 14 37.50 -22.15 -8.47
C ASP A 14 36.29 -23.09 -8.71
N ASP A 15 36.41 -24.07 -9.62
CA ASP A 15 35.34 -25.01 -10.02
C ASP A 15 34.09 -24.33 -10.62
N GLU A 16 34.28 -23.18 -11.26
CA GLU A 16 33.19 -22.36 -11.84
C GLU A 16 32.92 -22.66 -13.33
N LEU A 17 33.72 -23.53 -13.96
CA LEU A 17 33.55 -23.91 -15.36
C LEU A 17 32.46 -24.97 -15.55
N THR A 18 31.75 -24.86 -16.68
CA THR A 18 30.87 -25.95 -17.12
C THR A 18 31.70 -27.18 -17.53
N GLN A 19 31.07 -28.36 -17.59
CA GLN A 19 31.76 -29.61 -17.89
C GLN A 19 32.47 -29.60 -19.27
N ASP A 20 31.85 -28.97 -20.28
CA ASP A 20 32.44 -28.86 -21.62
C ASP A 20 33.67 -27.94 -21.63
N GLU A 21 33.58 -26.78 -20.97
CA GLU A 21 34.70 -25.84 -20.86
C GLU A 21 35.86 -26.42 -20.06
N ARG A 22 35.56 -27.18 -19.00
CA ARG A 22 36.58 -27.87 -18.20
C ARG A 22 37.40 -28.82 -19.07
N ARG A 23 36.74 -29.63 -19.89
CA ARG A 23 37.40 -30.57 -20.81
C ARG A 23 38.29 -29.84 -21.83
N GLU A 24 37.83 -28.73 -22.39
CA GLU A 24 38.64 -27.91 -23.32
C GLU A 24 39.92 -27.39 -22.64
N ILE A 25 39.83 -26.97 -21.37
CA ILE A 25 40.97 -26.50 -20.59
C ILE A 25 41.91 -27.67 -20.23
N GLU A 26 41.39 -28.83 -19.85
CA GLU A 26 42.18 -30.03 -19.55
C GLU A 26 42.98 -30.48 -20.79
N GLU A 27 42.34 -30.57 -21.96
CA GLU A 27 43.01 -30.88 -23.23
C GLU A 27 44.12 -29.85 -23.56
N HIS A 28 43.88 -28.57 -23.27
CA HIS A 28 44.90 -27.54 -23.45
C HIS A 28 46.07 -27.70 -22.46
N LEU A 29 45.77 -27.99 -21.18
CA LEU A 29 46.78 -28.20 -20.15
C LEU A 29 47.66 -29.39 -20.47
N GLU A 30 47.19 -30.45 -21.11
CA GLU A 30 48.03 -31.59 -21.53
C GLU A 30 49.16 -31.19 -22.49
N THR A 31 48.96 -30.14 -23.28
CA THR A 31 49.91 -29.74 -24.35
C THR A 31 50.69 -28.46 -24.03
N CYS A 32 50.17 -27.61 -23.16
CA CYS A 32 50.69 -26.26 -22.93
C CYS A 32 51.39 -26.12 -21.57
N LYS A 33 52.72 -26.22 -21.56
CA LYS A 33 53.54 -26.08 -20.35
C LYS A 33 53.46 -24.69 -19.70
N SER A 34 53.24 -23.62 -20.47
CA SER A 34 53.12 -22.27 -19.91
C SER A 34 51.84 -22.11 -19.11
N CYS A 35 50.73 -22.70 -19.57
CA CYS A 35 49.46 -22.67 -18.85
C CYS A 35 49.48 -23.58 -17.61
N GLN A 36 50.21 -24.71 -17.66
CA GLN A 36 50.47 -25.53 -16.46
C GLN A 36 51.22 -24.73 -15.39
N ALA A 37 52.32 -24.06 -15.76
CA ALA A 37 53.10 -23.26 -14.83
C ALA A 37 52.29 -22.09 -14.24
N LEU A 38 51.49 -21.42 -15.06
CA LEU A 38 50.61 -20.34 -14.60
C LEU A 38 49.54 -20.85 -13.62
N LEU A 39 48.97 -22.04 -13.86
CA LEU A 39 48.01 -22.66 -12.95
C LEU A 39 48.64 -23.03 -11.61
N GLU A 40 49.86 -23.57 -11.62
CA GLU A 40 50.62 -23.90 -10.40
C GLU A 40 50.93 -22.63 -9.59
N ASP A 41 51.40 -21.56 -10.25
CA ASP A 41 51.63 -20.26 -9.62
C ASP A 41 50.34 -19.68 -8.98
N MET A 42 49.18 -19.84 -9.65
CA MET A 42 47.88 -19.41 -9.12
C MET A 42 47.46 -20.23 -7.90
N ALA A 43 47.65 -21.56 -7.94
CA ALA A 43 47.31 -22.46 -6.85
C ALA A 43 48.17 -22.20 -5.60
N ASP A 44 49.46 -21.96 -5.79
CA ASP A 44 50.40 -21.65 -4.69
C ASP A 44 50.04 -20.34 -3.99
N ASN A 45 49.70 -19.29 -4.76
CA ASN A 45 49.24 -18.02 -4.20
C ASN A 45 47.93 -18.19 -3.40
N ASN A 46 46.99 -19.00 -3.90
CA ASN A 46 45.74 -19.26 -3.20
C ASN A 46 45.98 -20.00 -1.88
N TYR A 47 46.89 -20.99 -1.89
CA TYR A 47 47.27 -21.72 -0.68
C TYR A 47 47.84 -20.81 0.42
N ASP A 48 48.74 -19.89 0.08
CA ASP A 48 49.32 -18.93 1.03
C ASP A 48 48.26 -17.98 1.63
N LEU A 49 47.32 -17.54 0.79
CA LEU A 49 46.18 -16.72 1.24
C LEU A 49 45.26 -17.48 2.18
N VAL A 50 44.92 -18.73 1.86
CA VAL A 50 44.06 -19.57 2.72
C VAL A 50 44.74 -19.82 4.06
N GLN A 51 46.05 -20.11 4.08
CA GLN A 51 46.79 -20.25 5.34
C GLN A 51 46.73 -18.99 6.19
N THR A 52 46.88 -17.82 5.56
CA THR A 52 46.82 -16.53 6.24
C THR A 52 45.43 -16.24 6.80
N ILE A 53 44.37 -16.54 6.04
CA ILE A 53 42.97 -16.33 6.46
C ILE A 53 42.57 -17.28 7.58
N CYS A 54 43.06 -18.52 7.58
CA CYS A 54 42.79 -19.49 8.64
C CYS A 54 43.32 -19.03 10.03
N LEU A 55 44.25 -18.08 10.09
CA LEU A 55 44.71 -17.47 11.34
C LEU A 55 43.68 -16.49 11.93
N ILE A 56 42.73 -16.00 11.12
CA ILE A 56 41.71 -15.07 11.55
C ILE A 56 40.62 -15.85 12.29
N GLN A 57 40.61 -15.74 13.61
CA GLN A 57 39.51 -16.27 14.42
C GLN A 57 38.26 -15.43 14.20
N ALA A 58 37.15 -16.09 13.89
CA ALA A 58 35.85 -15.44 13.78
C ALA A 58 35.47 -14.76 15.12
N PRO A 59 34.85 -13.57 15.09
CA PRO A 59 34.35 -12.91 16.30
C PRO A 59 33.38 -13.82 17.06
N MET A 60 33.49 -13.89 18.39
CA MET A 60 32.66 -14.77 19.24
C MET A 60 31.15 -14.55 19.09
N ASP A 61 30.74 -13.38 18.62
CA ASP A 61 29.35 -13.00 18.42
C ASP A 61 28.86 -13.12 16.97
N LEU A 62 29.70 -13.63 16.04
CA LEU A 62 29.34 -13.77 14.63
C LEU A 62 28.10 -14.66 14.44
N GLU A 63 28.08 -15.82 15.07
CA GLU A 63 26.96 -16.76 14.99
C GLU A 63 25.65 -16.12 15.45
N ILE A 64 25.69 -15.44 16.61
CA ILE A 64 24.53 -14.77 17.19
C ILE A 64 24.02 -13.67 16.25
N ARG A 65 24.92 -12.84 15.69
CA ARG A 65 24.53 -11.78 14.76
C ARG A 65 23.91 -12.33 13.48
N VAL A 66 24.46 -13.42 12.93
CA VAL A 66 23.92 -14.05 11.72
C VAL A 66 22.53 -14.62 11.98
N LEU A 67 22.36 -15.38 13.06
CA LEU A 67 21.05 -15.93 13.43
C LEU A 67 20.01 -14.83 13.67
N GLN A 68 20.40 -13.72 14.31
CA GLN A 68 19.54 -12.56 14.50
C GLN A 68 19.15 -11.90 13.17
N SER A 69 20.08 -11.77 12.22
CA SER A 69 19.79 -11.17 10.92
C SER A 69 18.80 -12.00 10.11
N ILE A 70 18.93 -13.34 10.12
CA ILE A 70 18.00 -14.24 9.43
C ILE A 70 16.61 -14.18 10.05
N GLY A 71 16.51 -14.24 11.39
CA GLY A 71 15.21 -14.16 12.07
C GLY A 71 14.48 -12.83 11.84
N ALA A 72 15.22 -11.72 11.79
CA ALA A 72 14.65 -10.40 11.51
C ALA A 72 14.09 -10.26 10.08
N GLU A 73 14.61 -11.01 9.12
CA GLU A 73 14.10 -11.04 7.75
C GLU A 73 12.78 -11.81 7.66
N GLU A 74 12.64 -12.94 8.36
CA GLU A 74 11.40 -13.73 8.40
C GLU A 74 10.24 -12.93 9.01
N GLU A 75 10.48 -12.24 10.12
CA GLU A 75 9.44 -11.41 10.77
C GLU A 75 8.95 -10.28 9.87
N ARG A 76 9.86 -9.61 9.13
CA ARG A 76 9.49 -8.54 8.18
C ARG A 76 8.62 -9.05 7.04
N GLN A 77 8.94 -10.23 6.49
CA GLN A 77 8.16 -10.84 5.42
C GLN A 77 6.76 -11.23 5.88
N PHE A 78 6.62 -11.79 7.09
CA PHE A 78 5.32 -12.21 7.62
C PHE A 78 4.46 -11.02 8.06
N ALA A 79 5.06 -10.00 8.67
CA ALA A 79 4.35 -8.79 9.12
C ALA A 79 3.73 -8.01 7.95
N GLY A 80 4.42 -7.90 6.81
CA GLY A 80 3.89 -7.23 5.62
C GLY A 80 2.68 -7.98 5.02
N LYS A 81 2.78 -9.30 4.90
CA LYS A 81 1.76 -10.15 4.28
C LYS A 81 0.51 -10.31 5.17
N GLY A 82 0.71 -10.39 6.49
CA GLY A 82 -0.38 -10.46 7.48
C GLY A 82 -1.26 -9.22 7.51
N ARG A 83 -0.68 -8.02 7.37
CA ARG A 83 -1.45 -6.75 7.33
C ARG A 83 -2.36 -6.66 6.12
N ILE A 84 -1.87 -7.07 4.95
CA ILE A 84 -2.66 -7.07 3.71
C ILE A 84 -3.83 -8.06 3.82
N LEU A 85 -3.56 -9.26 4.33
CA LEU A 85 -4.61 -10.27 4.57
C LEU A 85 -5.68 -9.76 5.55
N ALA A 86 -5.26 -9.12 6.64
CA ALA A 86 -6.18 -8.55 7.63
C ALA A 86 -7.06 -7.44 7.04
N LEU A 87 -6.51 -6.59 6.15
CA LEU A 87 -7.28 -5.56 5.44
C LEU A 87 -8.32 -6.17 4.50
N PHE A 88 -7.96 -7.19 3.72
CA PHE A 88 -8.92 -7.88 2.85
C PHE A 88 -10.03 -8.56 3.65
N LEU A 89 -9.67 -9.22 4.75
CA LEU A 89 -10.65 -9.87 5.62
C LEU A 89 -11.59 -8.85 6.26
N GLY A 90 -11.07 -7.71 6.70
CA GLY A 90 -11.87 -6.59 7.23
C GLY A 90 -12.79 -5.97 6.18
N LEU A 91 -12.32 -5.78 4.94
CA LEU A 91 -13.15 -5.26 3.85
C LEU A 91 -14.27 -6.25 3.49
N LEU A 92 -13.97 -7.54 3.48
CA LEU A 92 -14.92 -8.61 3.20
C LEU A 92 -16.03 -8.67 4.25
N THR A 93 -15.70 -8.59 5.54
CA THR A 93 -16.72 -8.57 6.60
C THR A 93 -17.61 -7.33 6.51
N LEU A 94 -17.03 -6.16 6.22
CA LEU A 94 -17.78 -4.91 6.03
C LEU A 94 -18.70 -4.97 4.81
N GLY A 95 -18.23 -5.55 3.70
CA GLY A 95 -19.02 -5.77 2.49
C GLY A 95 -20.20 -6.72 2.71
N ILE A 96 -19.97 -7.83 3.43
CA ILE A 96 -21.04 -8.78 3.80
C ILE A 96 -22.09 -8.09 4.68
N LEU A 97 -21.65 -7.33 5.69
CA LEU A 97 -22.54 -6.58 6.57
C LEU A 97 -23.39 -5.57 5.77
N TYR A 98 -22.77 -4.86 4.83
CA TYR A 98 -23.46 -3.92 3.96
C TYR A 98 -24.47 -4.63 3.05
N LEU A 99 -24.15 -5.78 2.48
CA LEU A 99 -25.09 -6.55 1.66
C LEU A 99 -26.29 -7.04 2.48
N LEU A 100 -26.06 -7.52 3.71
CA LEU A 100 -27.12 -8.02 4.59
C LEU A 100 -28.06 -6.91 5.05
N THR A 101 -27.51 -5.75 5.43
CA THR A 101 -28.26 -4.62 6.00
C THR A 101 -28.77 -3.65 4.94
N GLY A 102 -28.10 -3.58 3.79
CA GLY A 102 -28.37 -2.62 2.71
C GLY A 102 -29.76 -2.79 2.09
N ALA A 103 -30.26 -4.01 1.98
CA ALA A 103 -31.62 -4.26 1.50
C ALA A 103 -32.70 -3.68 2.44
N VAL A 104 -32.45 -3.73 3.76
CA VAL A 104 -33.35 -3.14 4.77
C VAL A 104 -33.28 -1.63 4.72
N ILE A 105 -32.07 -1.06 4.68
CA ILE A 105 -31.84 0.39 4.59
C ILE A 105 -32.47 0.95 3.31
N GLY A 106 -32.29 0.28 2.17
CA GLY A 106 -32.90 0.69 0.89
C GLY A 106 -34.43 0.69 0.93
N LYS A 107 -35.04 -0.36 1.50
CA LYS A 107 -36.51 -0.41 1.69
C LYS A 107 -37.00 0.68 2.64
N LEU A 108 -36.25 0.95 3.71
CA LEU A 108 -36.57 2.02 4.65
C LEU A 108 -36.53 3.39 3.97
N ILE A 109 -35.45 3.71 3.24
CA ILE A 109 -35.33 4.98 2.50
C ILE A 109 -36.46 5.13 1.48
N HIS A 110 -36.79 4.07 0.74
CA HIS A 110 -37.89 4.11 -0.23
C HIS A 110 -39.26 4.33 0.45
N GLY A 111 -39.48 3.70 1.61
CA GLY A 111 -40.70 3.92 2.40
C GLY A 111 -40.81 5.37 2.90
N TRP A 112 -39.72 5.90 3.48
CA TRP A 112 -39.67 7.27 3.98
C TRP A 112 -39.86 8.31 2.88
N SER A 113 -39.27 8.11 1.70
CA SER A 113 -39.45 9.05 0.58
C SER A 113 -40.90 9.07 0.10
N LYS A 114 -41.55 7.90 0.00
CA LYS A 114 -42.97 7.82 -0.37
C LYS A 114 -43.88 8.51 0.65
N LEU A 115 -43.61 8.34 1.94
CA LEU A 115 -44.35 9.03 3.00
C LEU A 115 -44.15 10.54 2.92
N MET A 116 -42.92 11.02 2.73
CA MET A 116 -42.64 12.45 2.56
C MET A 116 -43.34 13.06 1.35
N ILE A 117 -43.29 12.40 0.19
CA ILE A 117 -43.99 12.87 -1.02
C ILE A 117 -45.50 12.96 -0.78
N THR A 118 -46.08 11.94 -0.14
CA THR A 118 -47.52 11.90 0.17
C THR A 118 -47.90 13.01 1.15
N LEU A 119 -47.08 13.26 2.17
CA LEU A 119 -47.28 14.32 3.15
C LEU A 119 -47.21 15.71 2.49
N ILE A 120 -46.21 15.96 1.65
CA ILE A 120 -46.09 17.22 0.90
C ILE A 120 -47.32 17.43 0.02
N TYR A 121 -47.76 16.40 -0.69
CA TYR A 121 -48.95 16.49 -1.53
C TYR A 121 -50.22 16.77 -0.72
N ALA A 122 -50.40 16.09 0.42
CA ALA A 122 -51.53 16.31 1.32
C ALA A 122 -51.54 17.73 1.92
N ILE A 123 -50.39 18.24 2.36
CA ILE A 123 -50.25 19.61 2.88
C ILE A 123 -50.54 20.61 1.77
N SER A 124 -49.99 20.42 0.56
CA SER A 124 -50.21 21.31 -0.58
C SER A 124 -51.70 21.38 -0.94
N HIS A 125 -52.37 20.23 -1.01
CA HIS A 125 -53.80 20.17 -1.26
C HIS A 125 -54.62 20.81 -0.13
N PHE A 126 -54.22 20.60 1.13
CA PHE A 126 -54.89 21.20 2.29
C PHE A 126 -54.80 22.74 2.29
N ILE A 127 -53.62 23.28 2.00
CA ILE A 127 -53.36 24.73 1.87
C ILE A 127 -54.26 25.34 0.79
N LEU A 128 -54.41 24.69 -0.37
CA LEU A 128 -55.31 25.17 -1.43
C LEU A 128 -56.80 25.04 -1.06
N SER A 129 -57.16 24.05 -0.24
CA SER A 129 -58.56 23.78 0.12
C SER A 129 -59.15 24.71 1.19
N VAL A 130 -58.32 25.46 1.94
CA VAL A 130 -58.79 26.39 3.00
C VAL A 130 -58.33 27.82 2.71
N PRO A 131 -59.03 28.58 1.83
CA PRO A 131 -58.64 29.93 1.42
C PRO A 131 -58.59 30.95 2.56
N ALA A 132 -59.41 30.78 3.59
CA ALA A 132 -59.45 31.68 4.74
C ALA A 132 -58.18 31.60 5.60
N LEU A 133 -57.60 30.41 5.73
CA LEU A 133 -56.40 30.20 6.55
C LEU A 133 -55.15 30.73 5.84
N THR A 134 -55.03 30.47 4.53
CA THR A 134 -53.92 30.99 3.71
C THR A 134 -53.98 32.49 3.52
N GLY A 135 -55.16 33.05 3.31
CA GLY A 135 -55.34 34.51 3.30
C GLY A 135 -54.92 35.14 4.63
N GLY A 136 -55.34 34.54 5.75
CA GLY A 136 -54.99 35.02 7.09
C GLY A 136 -53.49 35.04 7.36
N THR A 137 -52.76 33.97 7.01
CA THR A 137 -51.30 33.91 7.22
C THR A 137 -50.56 34.94 6.37
N ILE A 138 -50.95 35.12 5.10
CA ILE A 138 -50.36 36.13 4.22
C ILE A 138 -50.55 37.54 4.78
N VAL A 139 -51.78 37.89 5.18
CA VAL A 139 -52.09 39.21 5.76
C VAL A 139 -51.27 39.44 7.04
N LEU A 140 -51.19 38.45 7.91
CA LEU A 140 -50.47 38.56 9.18
C LEU A 140 -48.95 38.70 8.94
N SER A 141 -48.38 37.97 7.98
CA SER A 141 -46.98 38.15 7.55
C SER A 141 -46.71 39.55 7.01
N LEU A 142 -47.63 40.12 6.21
CA LEU A 142 -47.50 41.49 5.71
C LEU A 142 -47.53 42.52 6.84
N ILE A 143 -48.41 42.35 7.82
CA ILE A 143 -48.48 43.23 9.01
C ILE A 143 -47.14 43.19 9.76
N ILE A 144 -46.59 41.99 10.01
CA ILE A 144 -45.29 41.84 10.68
C ILE A 144 -44.18 42.55 9.89
N LEU A 145 -44.09 42.35 8.58
CA LEU A 145 -43.08 43.00 7.75
C LEU A 145 -43.19 44.52 7.76
N VAL A 146 -44.41 45.06 7.67
CA VAL A 146 -44.64 46.52 7.75
C VAL A 146 -44.21 47.06 9.12
N THR A 147 -44.61 46.40 10.21
CA THR A 147 -44.20 46.82 11.56
C THR A 147 -42.69 46.73 11.78
N SER A 148 -42.03 45.71 11.22
CA SER A 148 -40.58 45.53 11.28
C SER A 148 -39.86 46.64 10.50
N PHE A 149 -40.34 46.95 9.29
CA PHE A 149 -39.78 48.03 8.47
C PHE A 149 -39.95 49.41 9.13
N ILE A 150 -41.12 49.69 9.71
CA ILE A 150 -41.35 50.95 10.44
C ILE A 150 -40.42 51.05 11.65
N SER A 151 -40.29 49.96 12.42
CA SER A 151 -39.41 49.93 13.59
C SER A 151 -37.93 50.12 13.20
N LEU A 152 -37.49 49.49 12.11
CA LEU A 152 -36.13 49.63 11.59
C LEU A 152 -35.86 51.05 11.10
N LYS A 153 -36.80 51.65 10.36
CA LYS A 153 -36.71 53.05 9.91
C LYS A 153 -36.62 54.01 11.09
N ARG A 154 -37.44 53.79 12.13
CA ARG A 154 -37.43 54.62 13.34
C ARG A 154 -36.10 54.56 14.07
N LEU A 155 -35.54 53.35 14.23
CA LEU A 155 -34.22 53.17 14.86
C LEU A 155 -33.10 53.88 14.10
N LEU A 156 -33.07 53.73 12.78
CA LEU A 156 -32.06 54.40 11.93
C LEU A 156 -32.12 55.93 12.03
N GLN A 157 -33.33 56.50 12.12
CA GLN A 157 -33.51 57.95 12.31
C GLN A 157 -33.06 58.42 13.69
N THR A 158 -33.27 57.63 14.74
CA THR A 158 -32.83 57.98 16.11
C THR A 158 -31.32 57.82 16.32
N SER A 159 -30.66 56.95 15.57
CA SER A 159 -29.19 56.77 15.62
C SER A 159 -28.42 57.78 14.75
N ALA A 160 -29.11 58.55 13.92
CA ALA A 160 -28.53 59.56 13.02
C ALA A 160 -28.74 61.00 13.50
N SER A 161 -29.33 61.19 14.70
CA SER A 161 -29.40 62.46 15.45
C SER A 161 -28.53 62.37 16.69
#